data_AF-A0A1Y1KM22-F1
#
_entry.id   AF-A0A1Y1KM22-F1
#
_cell.length_a   1.000
_cell.length_b   1.000
_cell.length_c   1.000
_cell.angle_alpha   90.00
_cell.angle_beta   90.00
_cell.angle_gamma   90.00
#
_symmetry.space_group_name_H-M   'P 1'
#
loop_
_entity.id
_entity.type
_entity.pdbx_description
1 polymer ?
#
loop_
_entity_poly.entity_id
_entity_poly.type
_entity_poly.pdbx_seq_one_letter_code
_entity_poly.pdbx_strand_id
1 'polypeptide(L)'
;MALDEYYHNKIEAMKLEILKGQAALRRLEAQRNDYNSRVRLLREELGLLQQPGSYVGEVVKVMGTKKVLVKVHPEGKYVVDVSDSVDVAKLTPGKRVTLLSDSYKLEKLLPSSVDPLVSLMMVEKVPDSTYDMIGGLDQQIKEIKEVIELGLKHPELFESLGIAQPKGVLLYGP
;
A
#
# COMPACT_ATOMS: atom_id res chain seq x y z
N MET A 1 -34.08 -59.36 45.41
CA MET A 1 -32.79 -58.63 45.52
C MET A 1 -32.07 -58.56 44.17
N ALA A 2 -31.83 -59.67 43.46
CA ALA A 2 -31.12 -59.65 42.16
C ALA A 2 -31.78 -58.83 41.04
N LEU A 3 -33.12 -58.74 41.02
CA LEU A 3 -33.85 -57.99 39.98
C LEU A 3 -33.67 -56.46 40.16
N ASP A 4 -33.61 -56.00 41.40
CA ASP A 4 -33.50 -54.58 41.75
C ASP A 4 -32.09 -54.05 41.42
N GLU A 5 -31.07 -54.88 41.68
CA GLU A 5 -29.68 -54.63 41.31
C GLU A 5 -29.48 -54.58 39.78
N TYR A 6 -30.18 -55.42 39.02
CA TYR A 6 -30.16 -55.40 37.56
C TYR A 6 -30.76 -54.09 36.99
N TYR A 7 -31.91 -53.65 37.51
CA TYR A 7 -32.49 -52.37 37.09
C TYR A 7 -31.64 -51.18 37.53
N HIS A 8 -31.01 -51.24 38.70
CA HIS A 8 -30.10 -50.21 39.18
C HIS A 8 -28.88 -50.05 38.26
N ASN A 9 -28.19 -51.16 37.93
CA ASN A 9 -27.07 -51.17 37.01
C ASN A 9 -27.47 -50.69 35.60
N LYS A 10 -28.68 -51.03 35.13
CA LYS A 10 -29.20 -50.56 33.84
C LYS A 10 -29.49 -49.07 33.83
N ILE A 11 -30.00 -48.51 34.93
CA ILE A 11 -30.21 -47.08 35.12
C ILE A 11 -28.87 -46.34 35.14
N GLU A 12 -27.86 -46.88 35.83
CA GLU A 12 -26.52 -46.29 35.87
C GLU A 12 -25.84 -46.30 34.50
N ALA A 13 -25.91 -47.41 33.77
CA ALA A 13 -25.40 -47.50 32.41
C ALA A 13 -26.06 -46.48 31.47
N MET A 14 -27.39 -46.34 31.55
CA MET A 14 -28.14 -45.38 30.74
C MET A 14 -27.82 -43.92 31.11
N LYS A 15 -27.63 -43.61 32.40
CA LYS A 15 -27.15 -42.30 32.86
C LYS A 15 -25.75 -41.98 32.31
N LEU A 16 -24.87 -42.98 32.26
CA LEU A 16 -23.51 -42.83 31.73
C LEU A 16 -23.52 -42.55 30.21
N GLU A 17 -24.42 -43.19 29.47
CA GLU A 17 -24.63 -42.88 28.04
C GLU A 17 -25.19 -41.47 27.83
N ILE A 18 -26.17 -41.05 28.63
CA ILE A 18 -26.70 -39.67 28.59
C ILE A 18 -25.57 -38.66 28.85
N LEU A 19 -24.69 -38.93 29.82
CA LEU A 19 -23.58 -38.04 30.17
C LEU A 19 -22.53 -37.97 29.04
N LYS A 20 -22.21 -39.09 28.40
CA LYS A 20 -21.36 -39.12 27.18
C LYS A 20 -22.00 -38.34 26.03
N GLY A 21 -23.30 -38.51 25.80
CA GLY A 21 -24.07 -37.77 24.79
C GLY A 21 -24.07 -36.26 25.04
N GLN A 22 -24.26 -35.84 26.29
CA GLN A 22 -24.20 -34.43 26.70
C GLN A 22 -22.79 -33.84 26.53
N ALA A 23 -21.73 -34.60 26.83
CA ALA A 23 -20.35 -34.17 26.61
C ALA A 23 -20.02 -34.01 25.12
N ALA A 24 -20.48 -34.95 24.29
CA ALA A 24 -20.34 -34.87 22.84
C ALA A 24 -21.11 -33.67 22.26
N LEU A 25 -22.34 -33.43 22.74
CA LEU A 25 -23.14 -32.27 22.35
C LEU A 25 -22.43 -30.96 22.68
N ARG A 26 -21.91 -30.80 23.89
CA ARG A 26 -21.15 -29.61 24.30
C ARG A 26 -19.91 -29.37 23.42
N ARG A 27 -19.18 -30.43 23.06
CA ARG A 27 -18.03 -30.32 22.15
C ARG A 27 -18.46 -29.85 20.77
N LEU A 28 -19.54 -30.41 20.23
CA LEU A 28 -20.09 -30.02 18.93
C LEU A 28 -20.61 -28.58 18.94
N GLU A 29 -21.26 -28.15 20.01
CA GLU A 29 -21.72 -26.77 20.21
C GLU A 29 -20.54 -25.79 20.26
N ALA A 30 -19.45 -26.14 20.96
CA ALA A 30 -18.23 -25.33 20.98
C ALA A 30 -17.61 -25.18 19.58
N GLN A 31 -17.54 -26.27 18.81
CA GLN A 31 -17.07 -26.23 17.42
C GLN A 31 -17.99 -25.39 16.55
N ARG A 32 -19.32 -25.53 16.69
CA ARG A 32 -20.30 -24.73 15.94
C ARG A 32 -20.14 -23.24 16.25
N ASN A 33 -19.89 -22.89 17.51
CA ASN A 33 -19.67 -21.51 17.92
C ASN A 33 -18.37 -20.93 17.35
N ASP A 34 -17.29 -21.71 17.29
CA ASP A 34 -16.04 -21.31 16.64
C ASP A 34 -16.20 -21.12 15.12
N TYR A 35 -16.91 -22.04 14.45
CA TYR A 35 -17.19 -21.86 13.02
C TYR A 35 -18.09 -20.65 12.76
N ASN A 36 -19.09 -20.41 13.61
CA ASN A 36 -19.96 -19.24 13.47
C ASN A 36 -19.20 -17.93 13.68
N SER A 37 -18.24 -17.86 14.61
CA SER A 37 -17.43 -16.66 14.81
C SER A 37 -16.52 -16.41 13.60
N ARG A 38 -15.90 -17.45 13.03
CA ARG A 38 -15.10 -17.33 11.79
C ARG A 38 -15.94 -16.89 10.60
N VAL A 39 -17.13 -17.47 10.43
CA VAL A 39 -18.05 -17.06 9.36
C VAL A 39 -18.45 -15.59 9.51
N ARG A 40 -18.64 -15.11 10.75
CA ARG A 40 -18.92 -13.69 11.01
C ARG A 40 -17.75 -12.79 10.59
N LEU A 41 -16.52 -13.14 10.96
CA LEU A 41 -15.32 -12.39 10.57
C LEU A 41 -15.13 -12.37 9.05
N LEU A 42 -15.23 -13.53 8.40
CA LEU A 42 -15.10 -13.64 6.94
C LEU A 42 -16.19 -12.84 6.21
N ARG A 43 -17.41 -12.79 6.74
CA ARG A 43 -18.48 -11.95 6.17
C ARG A 43 -18.18 -10.46 6.31
N GLU A 44 -17.54 -10.04 7.41
CA GLU A 44 -17.13 -8.66 7.63
C GLU A 44 -16.00 -8.26 6.66
N GLU A 45 -14.98 -9.11 6.50
CA GLU A 45 -13.92 -8.92 5.50
C GLU A 45 -14.45 -8.90 4.07
N LEU A 46 -15.36 -9.82 3.75
CA LEU A 46 -16.02 -9.84 2.44
C LEU A 46 -16.82 -8.54 2.22
N GLY A 47 -17.42 -7.99 3.27
CA GLY A 47 -18.10 -6.70 3.23
C GLY A 47 -17.16 -5.56 2.87
N LEU A 48 -15.93 -5.53 3.42
CA LEU A 48 -14.91 -4.54 3.07
C LEU A 48 -14.44 -4.70 1.62
N LEU A 49 -14.28 -5.93 1.14
CA LEU A 49 -13.88 -6.21 -0.25
C LEU A 49 -14.99 -5.92 -1.28
N GLN A 50 -16.25 -6.06 -0.88
CA GLN A 50 -17.42 -5.74 -1.71
C GLN A 50 -17.72 -4.25 -1.75
N GLN A 51 -17.01 -3.42 -0.98
CA GLN A 51 -17.16 -1.97 -1.10
C GLN A 51 -16.85 -1.54 -2.54
N PRO A 52 -17.63 -0.61 -3.10
CA PRO A 52 -17.36 -0.11 -4.43
C PRO A 52 -15.96 0.50 -4.48
N GLY A 53 -15.31 0.45 -5.64
CA GLY A 53 -14.00 1.03 -5.80
C GLY A 53 -13.97 2.50 -5.39
N SER A 54 -12.94 2.88 -4.63
CA SER A 54 -12.71 4.26 -4.23
C SER A 54 -12.54 5.16 -5.46
N TYR A 55 -13.13 6.35 -5.44
CA TYR A 55 -12.94 7.35 -6.48
C TYR A 55 -11.54 7.93 -6.42
N VAL A 56 -10.97 8.24 -7.59
CA VAL A 56 -9.67 8.91 -7.68
C VAL A 56 -9.90 10.41 -7.88
N GLY A 57 -9.31 11.21 -6.99
CA GLY A 57 -9.34 12.66 -7.08
C GLY A 57 -7.96 13.29 -6.98
N GLU A 58 -7.88 14.57 -7.29
CA GLU A 58 -6.69 15.39 -7.17
C GLU A 58 -6.90 16.48 -6.12
N VAL A 59 -5.96 16.62 -5.19
CA VAL A 59 -6.03 17.67 -4.15
C VAL A 59 -5.79 19.03 -4.79
N VAL A 60 -6.79 19.92 -4.76
CA VAL A 60 -6.63 21.29 -5.26
C VAL A 60 -6.06 22.18 -4.16
N LYS A 61 -6.61 22.08 -2.95
CA LYS A 61 -6.21 22.93 -1.82
C LYS A 61 -6.57 22.27 -0.50
N VAL A 62 -5.65 22.31 0.45
CA VAL A 62 -5.92 21.93 1.85
C VAL A 62 -6.56 23.12 2.55
N MET A 63 -7.71 22.92 3.20
CA MET A 63 -8.46 23.96 3.91
C MET A 63 -8.49 23.65 5.41
N GLY A 64 -7.36 23.92 6.08
CA GLY A 64 -7.19 23.67 7.52
C GLY A 64 -6.82 22.22 7.83
N THR A 65 -7.12 21.78 9.06
CA THR A 65 -6.66 20.47 9.57
C THR A 65 -7.58 19.31 9.20
N LYS A 66 -8.88 19.56 8.98
CA LYS A 66 -9.88 18.51 8.75
C LYS A 66 -10.51 18.50 7.37
N LYS A 67 -10.40 19.59 6.60
CA LYS A 67 -11.09 19.74 5.31
C LYS A 67 -10.11 19.94 4.17
N VAL A 68 -10.36 19.26 3.06
CA VAL A 68 -9.55 19.36 1.84
C VAL A 68 -10.47 19.53 0.65
N LEU A 69 -10.09 20.40 -0.28
CA LEU A 69 -10.76 20.55 -1.56
C LEU A 69 -10.12 19.57 -2.55
N VAL A 70 -10.91 18.59 -2.99
CA VAL A 70 -10.49 17.58 -3.94
C VAL A 70 -11.32 17.72 -5.21
N LYS A 71 -10.67 17.61 -6.37
CA LYS A 71 -11.32 17.56 -7.68
C LYS A 71 -11.45 16.09 -8.07
N VAL A 72 -12.67 15.62 -8.22
CA VAL A 72 -12.98 14.27 -8.70
C VAL A 72 -13.50 14.39 -10.12
N HIS A 73 -12.93 13.64 -11.05
CA HIS A 73 -13.45 13.55 -12.42
C HIS A 73 -14.44 12.38 -12.49
N PRO A 74 -15.67 12.55 -13.01
CA PRO A 74 -16.22 13.70 -13.74
C PRO A 74 -16.99 14.74 -12.90
N GLU A 75 -17.26 14.47 -11.62
CA GLU A 75 -18.31 15.16 -10.86
C GLU A 75 -17.96 16.56 -10.31
N GLY A 76 -16.70 17.01 -10.41
CA GLY A 76 -16.31 18.39 -10.07
C GLY A 76 -15.48 18.52 -8.80
N LYS A 77 -15.70 19.58 -8.02
CA LYS A 77 -14.90 19.90 -6.82
C LYS A 77 -15.71 19.65 -5.55
N TYR A 78 -15.17 18.85 -4.64
CA TYR A 78 -15.79 18.48 -3.37
C TYR A 78 -14.90 18.90 -2.21
N VAL A 79 -15.54 19.38 -1.15
CA VAL A 79 -14.88 19.55 0.15
C VAL A 79 -15.07 18.25 0.91
N VAL A 80 -13.96 17.59 1.21
CA VAL A 80 -13.95 16.28 1.85
C VAL A 80 -13.25 16.34 3.18
N ASP A 81 -13.73 15.53 4.11
CA ASP A 81 -13.11 15.37 5.41
C ASP A 81 -11.92 14.40 5.31
N VAL A 82 -10.82 14.77 5.96
CA VAL A 82 -9.62 13.93 6.07
C VAL A 82 -9.88 12.85 7.11
N SER A 83 -9.63 11.59 6.77
CA SER A 83 -9.67 10.50 7.76
C SER A 83 -8.45 10.57 8.68
N ASP A 84 -8.60 10.06 9.90
CA ASP A 84 -7.53 10.01 10.91
C ASP A 84 -6.31 9.18 10.44
N SER A 85 -6.46 8.43 9.35
CA SER A 85 -5.43 7.58 8.72
C SER A 85 -4.39 8.36 7.92
N VAL A 86 -4.60 9.65 7.62
CA VAL A 86 -3.75 10.42 6.70
C VAL A 86 -3.24 11.73 7.31
N ASP A 87 -1.91 11.90 7.32
CA ASP A 87 -1.25 13.11 7.81
C ASP A 87 -1.42 14.31 6.86
N VAL A 88 -1.93 15.43 7.39
CA VAL A 88 -2.10 16.71 6.67
C VAL A 88 -0.79 17.25 6.11
N ALA A 89 0.35 16.96 6.76
CA ALA A 89 1.66 17.42 6.31
C ALA A 89 2.11 16.82 4.97
N LYS A 90 1.62 15.61 4.63
CA LYS A 90 1.97 14.93 3.37
C LYS A 90 1.05 15.35 2.23
N LEU A 91 -0.02 16.09 2.52
CA LEU A 91 -0.96 16.58 1.53
C LEU A 91 -0.42 17.86 0.87
N THR A 92 0.22 17.70 -0.29
CA THR A 92 0.51 18.82 -1.17
C THR A 92 -0.58 18.91 -2.24
N PRO A 93 -0.97 20.13 -2.66
CA PRO A 93 -1.78 20.32 -3.85
C PRO A 93 -1.17 19.57 -5.07
N GLY A 94 -2.02 18.99 -5.90
CA GLY A 94 -1.62 18.19 -7.07
C GLY A 94 -1.39 16.70 -6.80
N LYS A 95 -1.45 16.25 -5.54
CA LYS A 95 -1.37 14.81 -5.24
C LYS A 95 -2.68 14.11 -5.55
N ARG A 96 -2.56 12.88 -6.07
CA ARG A 96 -3.69 11.97 -6.28
C ARG A 96 -4.09 11.34 -4.95
N VAL A 97 -5.37 11.31 -4.67
CA VAL A 97 -5.96 10.75 -3.45
C VAL A 97 -7.13 9.84 -3.81
N THR A 98 -7.36 8.82 -2.98
CA THR A 98 -8.57 8.01 -3.04
C THR A 98 -9.62 8.54 -2.08
N LEU A 99 -10.86 8.56 -2.56
CA LEU A 99 -12.02 8.89 -1.75
C LEU A 99 -12.97 7.70 -1.73
N LEU A 100 -13.51 7.40 -0.56
CA LEU A 100 -14.49 6.34 -0.44
C LEU A 100 -15.79 6.76 -1.16
N SER A 101 -16.43 5.82 -1.85
CA SER A 101 -17.62 6.08 -2.68
C SER A 101 -18.89 6.41 -1.88
N ASP A 102 -18.93 6.08 -0.59
CA ASP A 102 -20.11 6.25 0.27
C ASP A 102 -20.17 7.62 0.97
N SER A 103 -19.01 8.14 1.37
CA SER A 103 -18.86 9.24 2.32
C SER A 103 -17.87 10.29 1.85
N TYR A 104 -17.27 10.10 0.67
CA TYR A 104 -16.22 10.94 0.10
C TYR A 104 -15.06 11.19 1.08
N LYS A 105 -14.85 10.32 2.06
CA LYS A 105 -13.73 10.42 3.00
C LYS A 105 -12.43 10.09 2.30
N LEU A 106 -11.39 10.85 2.62
CA LEU A 106 -10.05 10.60 2.10
C LEU A 106 -9.48 9.34 2.76
N GLU A 107 -9.21 8.30 1.99
CA GLU A 107 -8.73 7.01 2.50
C GLU A 107 -7.20 6.90 2.38
N LYS A 108 -6.66 7.16 1.19
CA LYS A 108 -5.23 6.96 0.91
C LYS A 108 -4.67 7.94 -0.12
N LEU A 109 -3.39 8.24 0.02
CA LEU A 109 -2.60 8.95 -0.98
C LEU A 109 -2.11 7.97 -2.05
N LEU A 110 -2.30 8.32 -3.32
CA LEU A 110 -1.76 7.59 -4.46
C LEU A 110 -0.43 8.21 -4.89
N PRO A 111 0.50 7.40 -5.44
CA PRO A 111 1.67 7.95 -6.12
C PRO A 111 1.23 8.86 -7.27
N SER A 112 2.07 9.84 -7.59
CA SER A 112 1.87 10.70 -8.76
C SER A 112 1.74 9.85 -10.02
N SER A 113 0.81 10.22 -10.91
CA SER A 113 0.69 9.56 -12.21
C SER A 113 1.96 9.87 -13.00
N VAL A 114 2.86 8.89 -13.11
CA VAL A 114 3.89 8.91 -14.13
C VAL A 114 3.30 8.28 -15.38
N ASP A 115 3.45 8.95 -16.52
CA ASP A 115 3.00 8.37 -17.78
C ASP A 115 3.75 7.05 -18.03
N PRO A 116 3.09 6.04 -18.61
CA PRO A 116 3.74 4.77 -18.93
C PRO A 116 4.94 4.98 -19.88
N LEU A 117 4.94 6.05 -20.67
CA LEU A 117 6.08 6.44 -21.51
C LEU A 117 7.34 6.80 -20.69
N VAL A 118 7.18 7.45 -19.53
CA VAL A 118 8.30 7.76 -18.62
C VAL A 118 8.82 6.47 -17.97
N SER A 119 7.95 5.49 -17.75
CA SER A 119 8.38 4.19 -17.25
C SER A 119 9.25 3.44 -18.26
N LEU A 120 9.05 3.65 -19.56
CA LEU A 120 9.97 3.15 -20.61
C LEU A 120 11.31 3.89 -20.65
N MET A 121 11.39 5.09 -20.09
CA MET A 121 12.64 5.85 -19.97
C MET A 121 13.47 5.45 -18.73
N MET A 122 12.89 4.69 -17.79
CA MET A 122 13.67 4.12 -16.70
C MET A 122 14.61 3.05 -17.26
N VAL A 123 15.91 3.26 -17.06
CA VAL A 123 16.96 2.36 -17.52
C VAL A 123 16.82 1.01 -16.79
N GLU A 124 16.29 -0.01 -17.45
CA GLU A 124 16.19 -1.36 -16.89
C GLU A 124 17.55 -2.07 -16.80
N LYS A 125 18.49 -1.74 -17.71
CA LYS A 125 19.82 -2.32 -17.76
C LYS A 125 20.84 -1.27 -18.18
N VAL A 126 21.90 -1.14 -17.38
CA VAL A 126 23.08 -0.37 -17.77
C VAL A 126 23.75 -1.14 -18.91
N PRO A 127 23.97 -0.53 -20.09
CA PRO A 127 24.72 -1.20 -21.16
C PRO A 127 26.17 -1.43 -20.72
N ASP A 128 26.75 -2.58 -21.09
CA ASP A 128 28.14 -2.95 -20.75
C ASP A 128 29.22 -2.18 -21.56
N SER A 129 28.83 -1.05 -22.16
CA SER A 129 29.72 -0.22 -22.98
C SER A 129 30.73 0.51 -22.09
N THR A 130 32.02 0.29 -22.36
CA THR A 130 33.13 0.96 -21.65
C THR A 130 33.69 2.11 -22.50
N TYR A 131 34.26 3.14 -21.88
CA TYR A 131 34.88 4.28 -22.57
C TYR A 131 35.97 3.86 -23.57
N ASP A 132 36.65 2.74 -23.33
CA ASP A 132 37.68 2.18 -24.21
C ASP A 132 37.14 1.71 -25.57
N MET A 133 35.81 1.54 -25.70
CA MET A 133 35.15 1.17 -26.96
C MET A 133 34.87 2.38 -27.86
N ILE A 134 35.13 3.61 -27.40
CA ILE A 134 34.86 4.86 -28.12
C ILE A 134 36.18 5.41 -28.69
N GLY A 135 36.35 5.38 -30.02
CA GLY A 135 37.56 5.85 -30.69
C GLY A 135 37.56 7.34 -31.03
N GLY A 136 38.71 8.01 -30.88
CA GLY A 136 38.97 9.36 -31.43
C GLY A 136 38.37 10.53 -30.66
N LEU A 137 37.65 10.28 -29.56
CA LEU A 137 36.95 11.28 -28.74
C LEU A 137 37.53 11.43 -27.33
N ASP A 138 38.81 11.13 -27.13
CA ASP A 138 39.46 11.09 -25.81
C ASP A 138 39.34 12.41 -25.05
N GLN A 139 39.40 13.54 -25.76
CA GLN A 139 39.30 14.87 -25.15
C GLN A 139 37.89 15.12 -24.62
N GLN A 140 36.86 14.81 -25.41
CA GLN A 140 35.45 14.97 -25.02
C GLN A 140 35.07 14.02 -23.89
N ILE A 141 35.56 12.77 -23.92
CA ILE A 141 35.35 11.79 -22.85
C ILE A 141 35.94 12.32 -21.54
N LYS A 142 37.15 12.88 -21.58
CA LYS A 142 37.80 13.46 -20.40
C LYS A 142 37.00 14.62 -19.81
N GLU A 143 36.54 15.55 -20.64
CA GLU A 143 35.72 16.69 -20.21
C GLU A 143 34.40 16.23 -19.56
N ILE A 144 33.69 15.27 -20.17
CA ILE A 144 32.46 14.72 -19.61
C ILE A 144 32.72 14.02 -18.27
N LYS A 145 33.81 13.26 -18.18
CA LYS A 145 34.19 12.52 -16.97
C LYS A 145 34.47 13.46 -15.80
N GLU A 146 35.22 14.53 -16.04
CA GLU A 146 35.51 15.54 -15.01
C GLU A 146 34.26 16.28 -14.54
N VAL A 147 33.33 16.58 -15.45
CA VAL A 147 32.10 17.34 -15.12
C VAL A 147 31.06 16.46 -14.41
N ILE A 148 30.85 15.23 -14.89
CA ILE A 148 29.78 14.35 -14.40
C ILE A 148 30.27 13.46 -13.26
N GLU A 149 31.38 12.73 -13.42
CA GLU A 149 31.82 11.79 -12.37
C GLU A 149 32.29 12.51 -11.11
N LEU A 150 33.01 13.64 -11.23
CA LEU A 150 33.52 14.36 -10.06
C LEU A 150 32.37 14.90 -9.21
N GLY A 151 31.35 15.46 -9.86
CA GLY A 151 30.18 15.99 -9.18
C GLY A 151 29.31 14.90 -8.53
N LEU A 152 29.21 13.72 -9.13
CA LEU A 152 28.45 12.59 -8.57
C LEU A 152 29.21 11.83 -7.48
N LYS A 153 30.51 11.62 -7.63
CA LYS A 153 31.33 10.86 -6.66
C LYS A 153 31.74 11.70 -5.46
N HIS A 154 31.98 13.00 -5.64
CA HIS A 154 32.53 13.88 -4.61
C HIS A 154 31.82 15.24 -4.56
N PRO A 155 30.53 15.29 -4.18
CA PRO A 155 29.81 16.56 -4.00
C PRO A 155 30.44 17.46 -2.93
N GLU A 156 31.08 16.87 -1.91
CA GLU A 156 31.73 17.58 -0.80
C GLU A 156 32.84 18.54 -1.25
N LEU A 157 33.53 18.23 -2.37
CA LEU A 157 34.55 19.10 -2.94
C LEU A 157 33.94 20.41 -3.44
N PHE A 158 32.76 20.34 -4.07
CA PHE A 158 32.05 21.52 -4.58
C PHE A 158 31.50 22.38 -3.44
N GLU A 159 30.99 21.75 -2.37
CA GLU A 159 30.54 22.45 -1.16
C GLU A 159 31.70 23.16 -0.44
N SER A 160 32.85 22.51 -0.33
CA SER A 160 34.04 23.07 0.33
C SER A 160 34.66 24.23 -0.45
N LEU A 161 34.63 24.18 -1.78
CA LEU A 161 35.08 25.26 -2.67
C LEU A 161 34.03 26.38 -2.81
N GLY A 162 32.79 26.16 -2.36
CA GLY A 162 31.69 27.12 -2.50
C GLY A 162 31.24 27.35 -3.94
N ILE A 163 31.52 26.41 -4.84
CA ILE A 163 31.17 26.49 -6.26
C ILE A 163 29.96 25.60 -6.56
N ALA A 164 29.08 26.04 -7.46
CA ALA A 164 27.91 25.25 -7.85
C ALA A 164 28.31 24.10 -8.79
N GLN A 165 27.77 22.91 -8.54
CA GLN A 165 27.96 21.77 -9.43
C GLN A 165 27.33 22.05 -10.82
N PRO A 166 28.01 21.70 -11.92
CA PRO A 166 27.44 21.77 -13.26
C PRO A 166 26.17 20.90 -13.36
N LYS A 167 25.09 21.46 -13.93
CA LYS A 167 23.76 20.80 -13.97
C LYS A 167 23.58 19.82 -15.12
N GLY A 168 24.46 19.84 -16.11
CA GLY A 168 24.38 18.98 -17.28
C GLY A 168 25.41 19.36 -18.33
N VAL A 169 25.61 18.46 -19.29
CA VAL A 169 26.49 18.64 -20.44
C VAL A 169 25.63 18.64 -21.69
N LEU A 170 25.86 19.60 -22.58
CA LEU A 170 25.24 19.62 -23.91
C LEU A 170 26.24 19.04 -24.91
N LEU A 171 25.92 17.90 -25.49
CA LEU A 171 26.66 17.33 -26.60
C LEU A 171 26.06 17.86 -27.90
N TYR A 172 26.88 18.50 -28.72
CA TYR A 172 26.47 19.01 -30.02
C TYR A 172 27.57 18.70 -31.05
N GLY A 173 27.16 18.40 -32.27
CA GLY A 173 28.05 18.02 -33.37
C GLY A 173 27.24 17.44 -34.54
N PRO A 174 27.86 17.28 -35.72
CA PRO A 174 27.28 16.53 -36.83
C PRO A 174 27.21 15.02 -36.55
#